data_AF-A0A372QEL0-F1
#
_entry.id   AF-A0A372QEL0-F1
#
_cell.length_a   1.000
_cell.length_b   1.000
_cell.length_c   1.000
_cell.angle_alpha   90.00
_cell.angle_beta   90.00
_cell.angle_gamma   90.00
#
_symmetry.space_group_name_H-M   'P 1'
#
loop_
_entity.id
_entity.type
_entity.pdbx_description
1 polymer ?
#
loop_
_entity_poly.entity_id
_entity_poly.type
_entity_poly.pdbx_seq_one_letter_code
_entity_poly.pdbx_strand_id
1 'polypeptide(L)'
;KEKHTISNRAFDEIMLIFGISDVSFYKLQKSLKKIVPLKPKLVDMCWNSCCAFIGKNADYDACPVCGELWYISGKTPKQSRKLTAYFSIIDSLKIQFKDPSRAMLLRYRHEYTSSKEYRSNNGKIGDIFDGN
;
A
#
# COMPACT_ATOMS: atom_id res chain seq x y z
N LYS A 1 -12.31 3.61 22.76
CA LYS A 1 -12.59 3.86 21.32
C LYS A 1 -11.58 3.05 20.52
N GLU A 2 -12.01 1.98 19.85
CA GLU A 2 -11.08 1.22 19.00
C GLU A 2 -10.56 2.12 17.89
N LYS A 3 -9.23 2.15 17.77
CA LYS A 3 -8.47 3.19 17.07
C LYS A 3 -8.12 2.78 15.63
N HIS A 4 -8.39 1.54 15.18
CA HIS A 4 -7.99 1.02 13.86
C HIS A 4 -8.82 -0.19 13.34
N THR A 5 -9.09 -0.18 12.02
CA THR A 5 -9.25 -1.29 11.04
C THR A 5 -10.36 -2.34 11.23
N ILE A 6 -10.78 -2.98 10.10
CA ILE A 6 -11.82 -4.02 9.92
C ILE A 6 -12.26 -4.70 11.23
N SER A 7 -13.56 -4.62 11.53
CA SER A 7 -14.15 -5.32 12.69
C SER A 7 -14.13 -6.83 12.47
N ASN A 8 -14.15 -7.62 13.55
CA ASN A 8 -14.27 -9.08 13.44
C ASN A 8 -15.50 -9.48 12.62
N ARG A 9 -16.62 -8.77 12.77
CA ARG A 9 -17.81 -8.97 11.94
C ARG A 9 -17.53 -8.77 10.45
N ALA A 10 -16.89 -7.67 10.06
CA ALA A 10 -16.55 -7.43 8.66
C ALA A 10 -15.52 -8.46 8.14
N PHE A 11 -14.62 -8.93 9.00
CA PHE A 11 -13.70 -10.02 8.67
C PHE A 11 -14.44 -11.33 8.42
N ASP A 12 -15.38 -11.71 9.30
CA ASP A 12 -16.16 -12.94 9.18
C ASP A 12 -17.04 -12.93 7.92
N GLU A 13 -17.66 -11.80 7.59
CA GLU A 13 -18.41 -11.60 6.34
C GLU A 13 -17.52 -11.81 5.10
N ILE A 14 -16.30 -11.27 5.11
CA ILE A 14 -15.32 -11.48 4.02
C ILE A 14 -14.94 -12.97 3.92
N MET A 15 -14.59 -13.62 5.03
CA MET A 15 -14.20 -15.03 5.04
C MET A 15 -15.31 -15.94 4.49
N LEU A 16 -16.58 -15.65 4.84
CA LEU A 16 -17.75 -16.34 4.31
C LEU A 16 -17.87 -16.18 2.79
N ILE A 17 -17.71 -14.95 2.26
CA ILE A 17 -17.77 -14.69 0.81
C ILE A 17 -16.71 -15.51 0.05
N PHE A 18 -15.51 -15.64 0.62
CA PHE A 18 -14.41 -16.38 0.00
C PHE A 18 -14.45 -17.89 0.28
N GLY A 19 -15.43 -18.40 1.03
CA GLY A 19 -15.53 -19.82 1.39
C GLY A 19 -14.37 -20.32 2.26
N ILE A 20 -13.72 -19.42 3.01
CA ILE A 20 -12.59 -19.77 3.89
C ILE A 20 -13.14 -20.00 5.29
N SER A 21 -13.06 -21.24 5.77
CA SER A 21 -13.39 -21.61 7.16
C SER A 21 -12.12 -21.78 8.01
N ASP A 22 -12.26 -21.75 9.34
CA ASP A 22 -11.23 -22.08 10.34
C ASP A 22 -10.02 -21.13 10.53
N VAL A 23 -10.02 -19.97 9.88
CA VAL A 23 -9.01 -18.93 10.11
C VAL A 23 -9.61 -17.77 10.91
N SER A 24 -9.26 -17.67 12.19
CA SER A 24 -9.63 -16.48 12.97
C SER A 24 -8.79 -15.27 12.57
N PHE A 25 -9.37 -14.08 12.70
CA PHE A 25 -8.68 -12.81 12.44
C PHE A 25 -7.34 -12.72 13.18
N TYR A 26 -7.31 -13.16 14.44
CA TYR A 26 -6.09 -13.22 15.24
C TYR A 26 -5.02 -14.15 14.66
N LYS A 27 -5.39 -15.37 14.24
CA LYS A 27 -4.45 -16.32 13.63
C LYS A 27 -3.88 -15.75 12.34
N LEU A 28 -4.73 -15.15 11.49
CA LEU A 28 -4.30 -14.50 10.26
C LEU A 28 -3.32 -13.35 10.55
N GLN A 29 -3.67 -12.43 11.45
CA GLN A 29 -2.79 -11.32 11.82
C GLN A 29 -1.45 -11.81 12.38
N LYS A 30 -1.45 -12.86 13.21
CA LYS A 30 -0.23 -13.43 13.78
C LYS A 30 0.66 -14.07 12.71
N SER A 31 0.07 -14.77 11.74
CA SER A 31 0.80 -15.35 10.61
C SER A 31 1.34 -14.28 9.66
N LEU A 32 0.51 -13.31 9.28
CA LEU A 32 0.91 -12.19 8.40
C LEU A 32 2.06 -11.39 9.00
N LYS A 33 2.05 -11.13 10.32
CA LYS A 33 3.16 -10.44 11.00
C LYS A 33 4.51 -11.16 10.88
N LYS A 34 4.52 -12.49 10.69
CA LYS A 34 5.76 -13.27 10.48
C LYS A 34 6.28 -13.18 9.06
N ILE A 35 5.37 -13.09 8.09
CA ILE A 35 5.70 -13.13 6.65
C ILE A 35 6.01 -11.72 6.14
N VAL A 36 5.23 -10.75 6.60
CA VAL A 36 5.18 -9.40 6.09
C VAL A 36 5.36 -8.43 7.27
N PRO A 37 6.60 -8.00 7.58
CA PRO A 37 6.86 -7.02 8.63
C PRO A 37 6.43 -5.59 8.22
N LEU A 38 5.34 -5.46 7.45
CA LEU A 38 4.80 -4.17 7.05
C LEU A 38 3.99 -3.59 8.20
N LYS A 39 4.67 -2.83 9.06
CA LYS A 39 3.99 -1.95 10.00
C LYS A 39 3.58 -0.67 9.28
N PRO A 40 2.29 -0.30 9.26
CA PRO A 40 1.88 0.97 8.68
C PRO A 40 2.50 2.11 9.48
N LYS A 41 3.06 3.09 8.78
CA LYS A 41 3.40 4.39 9.36
C LYS A 41 2.17 5.28 9.25
N LEU A 42 1.76 5.89 10.35
CA LEU A 42 0.70 6.89 10.31
C LEU A 42 1.29 8.20 9.79
N VAL A 43 0.64 8.76 8.78
CA VAL A 43 1.07 9.95 8.08
C VAL A 43 -0.04 10.98 8.11
N ASP A 44 0.32 12.23 8.40
CA ASP A 44 -0.58 13.37 8.31
C ASP A 44 -1.03 13.58 6.87
N MET A 45 -2.33 13.80 6.70
CA MET A 45 -2.93 13.90 5.38
C MET A 45 -3.97 15.01 5.35
N CYS A 46 -4.03 15.71 4.21
CA CYS A 46 -5.08 16.67 3.97
C CYS A 46 -6.43 15.94 3.91
N TRP A 47 -7.41 16.46 4.64
CA TRP A 47 -8.75 15.87 4.68
C TRP A 47 -9.49 15.99 3.34
N ASN A 48 -9.19 17.04 2.55
CA ASN A 48 -9.87 17.37 1.30
C ASN A 48 -9.18 16.76 0.06
N SER A 49 -7.88 16.99 -0.12
CA SER A 49 -7.15 16.54 -1.33
C SER A 49 -6.44 15.19 -1.18
N CYS A 50 -6.44 14.61 0.02
CA CYS A 50 -5.63 13.43 0.37
C CYS A 50 -4.12 13.62 0.15
N CYS A 51 -3.63 14.86 0.00
CA CYS A 51 -2.19 15.13 -0.04
C CYS A 51 -1.54 14.72 1.29
N ALA A 52 -0.54 13.85 1.23
CA ALA A 52 0.23 13.41 2.39
C ALA A 52 1.35 14.42 2.72
N PHE A 53 1.54 14.68 4.01
CA PHE A 53 2.57 15.58 4.54
C PHE A 53 3.81 14.77 4.91
N ILE A 54 4.51 14.29 3.88
CA ILE A 54 5.76 13.52 3.97
C ILE A 54 6.76 13.98 2.91
N GLY A 55 8.03 13.62 3.09
CA GLY A 55 9.09 13.94 2.13
C GLY A 55 9.16 15.45 1.90
N LYS A 56 9.06 15.87 0.63
CA LYS A 56 9.08 17.31 0.25
C LYS A 56 7.97 18.16 0.88
N ASN A 57 6.88 17.55 1.34
CA ASN A 57 5.75 18.24 1.96
C ASN A 57 5.77 18.14 3.49
N ALA A 58 6.80 17.54 4.11
CA ALA A 58 6.81 17.26 5.54
C ALA A 58 6.74 18.53 6.40
N ASP A 59 7.37 19.61 5.94
CA ASP A 59 7.44 20.88 6.68
C ASP A 59 6.29 21.84 6.34
N TYR A 60 5.32 21.41 5.52
CA TYR A 60 4.22 22.27 5.10
C TYR A 60 3.09 22.21 6.13
N ASP A 61 2.61 23.38 6.55
CA ASP A 61 1.44 23.48 7.42
C ASP A 61 0.13 23.47 6.63
N ALA A 62 0.16 24.00 5.42
CA ALA A 62 -0.98 24.08 4.50
C ALA A 62 -0.80 23.13 3.32
N CYS A 63 -1.91 22.55 2.86
CA CYS A 63 -1.92 21.68 1.70
C CYS A 63 -1.56 22.46 0.44
N PRO A 64 -0.57 22.04 -0.37
CA PRO A 64 -0.20 22.74 -1.60
C PRO A 64 -1.27 22.67 -2.70
N VAL A 65 -2.27 21.79 -2.55
CA VAL A 65 -3.35 21.59 -3.54
C VAL A 65 -4.58 22.44 -3.21
N CYS A 66 -4.94 22.59 -1.93
CA CYS A 66 -6.19 23.25 -1.54
C CYS A 66 -6.03 24.33 -0.45
N GLY A 67 -4.80 24.62 0.00
CA GLY A 67 -4.51 25.65 1.00
C GLY A 67 -4.91 25.32 2.45
N GLU A 68 -5.68 24.26 2.67
CA GLU A 68 -6.17 23.85 3.99
C GLU A 68 -5.05 23.37 4.93
N LEU A 69 -5.13 23.76 6.21
CA LEU A 69 -4.24 23.25 7.25
C LEU A 69 -4.48 21.75 7.50
N TRP A 70 -3.40 21.00 7.69
CA TRP A 70 -3.48 19.56 8.00
C TRP A 70 -3.82 19.27 9.47
N TYR A 71 -3.65 20.25 10.36
CA TYR A 71 -3.94 20.17 11.78
C TYR A 71 -5.13 21.05 12.19
N ILE A 72 -5.66 20.79 13.38
CA ILE A 72 -6.75 21.56 13.98
C ILE A 72 -6.18 22.88 14.52
N SER A 73 -6.65 24.01 13.98
CA SER A 73 -6.25 25.34 14.44
C SER A 73 -6.57 25.56 15.92
N GLY A 74 -5.70 26.25 16.65
CA GLY A 74 -5.87 26.55 18.07
C GLY A 74 -5.50 25.42 19.04
N LYS A 75 -5.03 24.26 18.56
CA LYS A 75 -4.52 23.18 19.42
C LYS A 75 -3.00 23.15 19.48
N THR A 76 -2.47 23.04 20.70
CA THR A 76 -1.04 22.90 20.98
C THR A 76 -0.84 21.70 21.92
N PRO A 77 -0.12 20.64 21.52
CA PRO A 77 0.57 20.46 20.24
C PRO A 77 -0.41 20.32 19.05
N LYS A 78 0.09 20.58 17.83
CA LYS A 78 -0.69 20.45 16.59
C LYS A 78 -1.31 19.05 16.53
N GLN A 79 -2.63 18.99 16.43
CA GLN A 79 -3.37 17.74 16.29
C GLN A 79 -3.82 17.56 14.85
N SER A 80 -3.42 16.46 14.21
CA SER A 80 -3.82 16.12 12.85
C SER A 80 -5.33 16.06 12.68
N ARG A 81 -5.84 16.60 11.57
CA ARG A 81 -7.25 16.47 11.17
C ARG A 81 -7.54 15.09 10.60
N LYS A 82 -6.58 14.50 9.88
CA LYS A 82 -6.69 13.16 9.29
C LYS A 82 -5.33 12.48 9.26
N LEU A 83 -5.31 11.21 9.62
CA LEU A 83 -4.15 10.32 9.51
C LEU A 83 -4.46 9.24 8.50
N THR A 84 -3.46 8.86 7.71
CA THR A 84 -3.53 7.72 6.78
C THR A 84 -2.45 6.71 7.10
N ALA A 85 -2.72 5.44 6.81
CA ALA A 85 -1.74 4.37 6.92
C ALA A 85 -0.88 4.33 5.64
N TYR A 86 0.42 4.57 5.78
CA TYR A 86 1.40 4.40 4.73
C TYR A 86 2.17 3.09 4.93
N PHE A 87 2.19 2.27 3.89
CA PHE A 87 3.04 1.09 3.83
C PHE A 87 4.27 1.40 2.96
N SER A 88 5.45 1.08 3.48
CA SER A 88 6.71 1.32 2.78
C SER A 88 6.79 0.51 1.50
N ILE A 89 6.75 1.19 0.35
CA ILE A 89 6.93 0.56 -0.96
C ILE A 89 8.30 -0.14 -1.01
N ILE A 90 9.34 0.47 -0.42
CA ILE A 90 10.69 -0.10 -0.37
C ILE A 90 10.69 -1.45 0.34
N ASP A 91 10.00 -1.57 1.48
CA ASP A 91 9.94 -2.84 2.21
C ASP A 91 9.14 -3.89 1.43
N SER A 92 8.04 -3.48 0.79
CA SER A 92 7.28 -4.36 -0.12
C SER A 92 8.13 -4.86 -1.29
N LEU A 93 8.97 -4.00 -1.89
CA LEU A 93 9.88 -4.40 -2.96
C LEU A 93 10.96 -5.35 -2.46
N LYS A 94 11.59 -5.07 -1.32
CA LYS A 94 12.58 -5.97 -0.70
C LYS A 94 12.00 -7.36 -0.46
N ILE A 95 10.75 -7.46 0.00
CA ILE A 95 10.07 -8.74 0.20
C ILE A 95 9.93 -9.48 -1.14
N GLN A 96 9.49 -8.79 -2.20
CA GLN A 96 9.34 -9.40 -3.52
C GLN A 96 10.66 -9.89 -4.12
N PHE A 97 11.75 -9.11 -3.98
CA PHE A 97 13.07 -9.48 -4.52
C PHE A 97 13.83 -10.48 -3.64
N LYS A 98 13.38 -10.73 -2.42
CA LYS A 98 13.98 -11.76 -1.54
C LYS A 98 13.69 -13.18 -2.03
N ASP A 99 12.56 -13.38 -2.70
CA ASP A 99 12.20 -14.67 -3.29
C ASP A 99 12.80 -14.78 -4.72
N PRO A 100 13.71 -15.75 -5.00
CA PRO A 100 14.39 -15.82 -6.29
C PRO A 100 13.43 -16.07 -7.46
N SER A 101 12.41 -16.91 -7.27
CA SER A 101 11.41 -17.22 -8.30
C SER A 101 10.59 -15.97 -8.65
N ARG A 102 10.15 -15.23 -7.64
CA ARG A 102 9.45 -13.96 -7.82
C ARG A 102 10.34 -12.90 -8.45
N ALA A 103 11.60 -12.81 -8.04
CA ALA A 103 12.56 -11.88 -8.63
C ALA A 103 12.76 -12.14 -10.13
N MET A 104 12.80 -13.42 -10.54
CA MET A 104 12.85 -13.83 -11.95
C MET A 104 11.59 -13.37 -12.70
N LEU A 105 10.40 -13.64 -12.16
CA LEU A 105 9.13 -13.20 -12.76
C LEU A 105 9.04 -11.68 -12.92
N LEU A 106 9.58 -10.91 -11.98
CA LEU A 106 9.58 -9.43 -12.06
C LEU A 106 10.43 -8.88 -13.23
N ARG A 107 11.31 -9.70 -13.83
CA ARG A 107 12.05 -9.31 -15.03
C ARG A 107 11.26 -9.48 -16.31
N TYR A 108 10.09 -10.11 -16.27
CA TYR A 108 9.25 -10.40 -17.42
C TYR A 108 9.17 -9.24 -18.41
N ARG A 109 8.84 -8.04 -17.90
CA ARG A 109 8.66 -6.87 -18.78
C ARG A 109 9.95 -6.46 -19.48
N HIS A 110 11.08 -6.55 -18.79
CA HIS A 110 12.39 -6.27 -19.37
C HIS A 110 12.74 -7.32 -20.44
N GLU A 111 12.50 -8.59 -20.15
CA GLU A 111 12.75 -9.70 -21.07
C GLU A 111 11.85 -9.59 -22.33
N TYR A 112 10.56 -9.32 -22.16
CA TYR A 112 9.60 -9.12 -23.25
C TYR A 112 9.98 -7.94 -24.15
N THR A 113 10.27 -6.77 -23.56
CA THR A 113 10.65 -5.58 -24.35
C THR A 113 12.01 -5.73 -25.02
N SER A 114 12.85 -6.65 -24.54
CA SER A 114 14.13 -7.02 -25.16
C SER A 114 13.99 -8.13 -26.20
N SER A 115 12.80 -8.72 -26.38
CA SER A 115 12.55 -9.80 -27.32
C SER A 115 12.53 -9.33 -28.78
N LYS A 116 12.61 -10.28 -29.72
CA LYS A 116 12.40 -10.00 -31.15
C LYS A 116 10.92 -9.69 -31.43
N GLU A 117 10.00 -10.37 -30.74
CA GLU A 117 8.56 -10.20 -30.89
C GLU A 117 8.13 -8.75 -30.66
N TYR A 118 8.56 -8.14 -29.55
CA TYR A 118 8.26 -6.74 -29.25
C TYR A 118 8.80 -5.77 -30.31
N ARG A 119 10.02 -6.02 -30.80
CA ARG A 119 10.63 -5.21 -31.88
C ARG A 119 9.85 -5.35 -33.20
N SER A 120 9.48 -6.57 -33.56
CA SER A 120 8.69 -6.87 -34.76
C SER A 120 7.28 -6.29 -34.70
N ASN A 121 6.71 -6.14 -33.50
CA ASN A 121 5.41 -5.50 -33.28
C ASN A 121 5.50 -3.97 -33.16
N ASN A 122 6.57 -3.35 -33.66
CA ASN A 122 6.83 -1.90 -33.59
C ASN A 122 6.73 -1.32 -32.16
N GLY A 123 7.18 -2.08 -31.16
CA GLY A 123 7.12 -1.67 -29.76
C GLY A 123 5.72 -1.62 -29.17
N LYS A 124 4.72 -2.25 -29.82
CA LYS A 124 3.40 -2.42 -29.24
C LYS A 124 3.39 -3.61 -28.28
N ILE A 125 2.73 -3.42 -27.15
CA ILE A 125 2.49 -4.47 -26.15
C ILE A 125 1.44 -5.42 -26.71
N GLY A 126 1.83 -6.65 -27.00
CA GLY A 126 0.93 -7.68 -27.52
C GLY A 126 0.45 -8.68 -26.46
N ASP A 127 1.01 -8.59 -25.26
CA ASP A 127 0.90 -9.56 -24.18
C ASP A 127 0.34 -8.91 -22.90
N ILE A 128 -0.34 -9.70 -22.07
CA ILE A 128 -0.75 -9.31 -20.73
C ILE A 128 -0.08 -10.29 -19.76
N PHE A 129 0.78 -9.80 -18.89
CA PHE A 129 1.35 -10.61 -17.82
C PHE A 129 0.28 -10.88 -16.77
N ASP A 130 -0.21 -12.12 -16.69
CA ASP A 130 -1.18 -12.57 -15.69
C ASP A 130 -0.54 -13.23 -14.47
N GLY A 131 0.75 -13.57 -14.55
CA GLY A 131 1.56 -14.01 -13.41
C GLY A 131 1.16 -15.37 -12.83
N ASN A 132 0.48 -16.21 -13.63
CA ASN A 132 0.15 -17.60 -13.33
C ASN A 132 1.33 -18.55 -13.55
#